data_AF-A0A9P4TEH1-F1
#
_entry.id   AF-A0A9P4TEH1-F1
#
_cell.length_a   1.000
_cell.length_b   1.000
_cell.length_c   1.000
_cell.angle_alpha   90.00
_cell.angle_beta   90.00
_cell.angle_gamma   90.00
#
_symmetry.space_group_name_H-M   'P 1'
#
loop_
_entity.id
_entity.type
_entity.pdbx_description
1 polymer ?
#
loop_
_entity_poly.entity_id
_entity_poly.type
_entity_poly.pdbx_seq_one_letter_code
_entity_poly.pdbx_strand_id
1 'polypeptide(L)'
;MKVSTILSTALLANGIAAAPTPGLVSNILGLLTNDLNQLLNSLGIKVHTNANQHGSTVEYHNRCPFTINPVPVEHHNNYHDIPFRKPIGFVNWKTFKANGANLGGWLAKEQTHDPIWWSEVGGDGAADEWSLCQKLGDKCGPTLEARYASFLNTTTIDQLAAVGVNTLRIPTTYAAWVKVPGSAFYHGNQQQHLRKITSYAINKYGMHIIIGLHSLPGGVNNLDIGEGFMHDAWFYNTTNLNYSFQAVDAILQYIKTSGSINSFTIAPINEASDNLAGFGTPAGLSQNATNWINTYHDGVLKKIAKVDKRIPMMIQDCFMGASYWAPFYDSSANIVFDSHVYYFAAAGAYSQYINPAVCGQASYLASQTDFPVFVGEWSLQTMYNNTFTGRKALFDTQRYAWSQYVAGGSFWTAVSYSTAKVDGEGTQREYWSYIDLINQGVITRATNASYC
;
A
#
# COMPACT_ATOMS: atom_id res chain seq x y z
N MET A 1 -7.29 22.46 -20.47
CA MET A 1 -7.29 22.02 -21.89
C MET A 1 -7.87 20.62 -21.93
N LYS A 2 -8.75 20.34 -22.89
CA LYS A 2 -9.78 19.27 -22.88
C LYS A 2 -9.26 17.88 -22.44
N VAL A 3 -9.80 17.36 -21.33
CA VAL A 3 -9.69 15.96 -20.91
C VAL A 3 -10.67 15.15 -21.77
N SER A 4 -10.18 14.14 -22.49
CA SER A 4 -11.01 13.23 -23.26
C SER A 4 -11.60 12.19 -22.31
N THR A 5 -12.84 12.42 -21.90
CA THR A 5 -13.71 11.46 -21.22
C THR A 5 -14.33 10.54 -22.27
N ILE A 6 -13.96 9.26 -22.25
CA ILE A 6 -14.81 8.19 -22.81
C ILE A 6 -14.99 7.17 -21.70
N LEU A 7 -15.93 7.45 -20.79
CA LEU A 7 -16.58 6.45 -19.96
C LEU A 7 -18.01 6.30 -20.48
N SER A 8 -18.32 5.15 -21.03
CA SER A 8 -19.63 4.81 -21.57
C SER A 8 -20.62 4.59 -20.41
N THR A 9 -21.51 5.54 -20.18
CA THR A 9 -22.63 5.44 -19.24
C THR A 9 -23.74 4.56 -19.81
N ALA A 10 -23.98 3.40 -19.20
CA ALA A 10 -25.21 2.64 -19.38
C ALA A 10 -26.09 2.81 -18.13
N LEU A 11 -27.11 3.68 -18.24
CA LEU A 11 -28.18 3.79 -17.25
C LEU A 11 -29.09 2.55 -17.34
N LEU A 12 -29.29 1.87 -16.22
CA LEU A 12 -30.45 1.01 -15.98
C LEU A 12 -31.19 1.53 -14.75
N ALA A 13 -32.33 2.17 -14.99
CA ALA A 13 -33.29 2.51 -13.95
C ALA A 13 -34.13 1.26 -13.64
N ASN A 14 -34.27 0.92 -12.36
CA ASN A 14 -35.50 0.37 -11.80
C ASN A 14 -35.55 0.55 -10.27
N GLY A 15 -36.76 0.77 -9.78
CA GLY A 15 -37.06 1.49 -8.54
C GLY A 15 -36.59 0.86 -7.24
N ILE A 16 -36.12 1.72 -6.33
CA ILE A 16 -35.93 1.41 -4.92
C ILE A 16 -37.05 2.07 -4.13
N ALA A 17 -37.71 1.27 -3.29
CA ALA A 17 -38.77 1.72 -2.40
C ALA A 17 -38.23 2.76 -1.40
N ALA A 18 -39.00 3.82 -1.17
CA ALA A 18 -38.64 4.91 -0.27
C ALA A 18 -38.46 4.42 1.17
N ALA A 19 -37.34 4.78 1.80
CA ALA A 19 -37.13 4.64 3.23
C ALA A 19 -37.97 5.69 4.00
N PRO A 20 -38.53 5.34 5.18
CA PRO A 20 -39.45 6.20 5.91
C PRO A 20 -38.75 7.40 6.59
N THR A 21 -39.52 8.49 6.72
CA THR A 21 -39.17 9.81 7.23
C THR A 21 -38.89 9.88 8.75
N PRO A 22 -38.22 10.95 9.24
CA PRO A 22 -37.42 10.92 10.47
C PRO A 22 -38.19 11.31 11.74
N GLY A 23 -38.18 10.41 12.73
CA GLY A 23 -38.60 10.68 14.12
C GLY A 23 -37.70 10.03 15.19
N LEU A 24 -36.58 9.40 14.80
CA LEU A 24 -35.77 8.51 15.65
C LEU A 24 -34.29 8.92 15.83
N VAL A 25 -33.91 10.09 15.34
CA VAL A 25 -32.49 10.46 15.14
C VAL A 25 -31.72 10.64 16.46
N SER A 26 -32.36 11.12 17.53
CA SER A 26 -31.68 11.37 18.82
C SER A 26 -31.27 10.08 19.57
N ASN A 27 -32.12 9.04 19.56
CA ASN A 27 -31.82 7.78 20.26
C ASN A 27 -30.78 6.94 19.53
N ILE A 28 -30.77 6.98 18.19
CA ILE A 28 -29.79 6.27 17.36
C ILE A 28 -28.39 6.90 17.50
N LEU A 29 -28.29 8.23 17.51
CA LEU A 29 -27.01 8.93 17.76
C LEU A 29 -26.46 8.68 19.17
N GLY A 30 -27.34 8.62 20.19
CA GLY A 30 -26.95 8.29 21.57
C GLY A 30 -26.45 6.85 21.75
N LEU A 31 -27.04 5.88 21.03
CA LEU A 31 -26.58 4.49 21.03
C LEU A 31 -25.24 4.31 20.30
N LEU A 32 -25.09 4.91 19.11
CA LEU A 32 -23.86 4.84 18.31
C LEU A 32 -22.64 5.44 19.04
N THR A 33 -22.84 6.52 19.81
CA THR A 33 -21.78 7.15 20.60
C THR A 33 -21.41 6.33 21.85
N ASN A 34 -22.36 5.63 22.46
CA ASN A 34 -22.08 4.73 23.58
C ASN A 34 -21.26 3.50 23.15
N ASP A 35 -21.61 2.88 22.01
CA ASP A 35 -20.89 1.71 21.48
C ASP A 35 -19.44 2.06 21.13
N LEU A 36 -19.21 3.24 20.52
CA LEU A 36 -17.87 3.71 20.20
C LEU A 36 -17.05 3.92 21.48
N ASN A 37 -17.60 4.64 22.46
CA ASN A 37 -16.91 4.89 23.72
C ASN A 37 -16.59 3.58 24.45
N GLN A 38 -17.50 2.60 24.45
CA GLN A 38 -17.26 1.29 25.04
C GLN A 38 -16.10 0.55 24.34
N LEU A 39 -16.11 0.53 23.01
CA LEU A 39 -15.03 -0.08 22.21
C LEU A 39 -13.67 0.56 22.54
N LEU A 40 -13.58 1.89 22.50
CA LEU A 40 -12.32 2.61 22.73
C LEU A 40 -11.86 2.51 24.19
N ASN A 41 -12.78 2.59 25.16
CA ASN A 41 -12.47 2.41 26.58
C ASN A 41 -11.90 1.01 26.87
N SER A 42 -12.33 -0.03 26.15
CA SER A 42 -11.77 -1.39 26.27
C SER A 42 -10.29 -1.49 25.89
N LEU A 43 -9.80 -0.54 25.09
CA LEU A 43 -8.39 -0.40 24.70
C LEU A 43 -7.66 0.71 25.48
N GLY A 44 -8.37 1.45 26.34
CA GLY A 44 -7.83 2.59 27.08
C GLY A 44 -7.44 3.77 26.17
N ILE A 45 -8.17 3.96 25.07
CA ILE A 45 -7.96 5.05 24.11
C ILE A 45 -9.24 5.88 23.98
N LYS A 46 -9.16 7.04 23.31
CA LYS A 46 -10.30 7.92 23.03
C LYS A 46 -10.22 8.41 21.60
N VAL A 47 -11.34 8.90 21.07
CA VAL A 47 -11.35 9.57 19.76
C VAL A 47 -10.42 10.78 19.81
N HIS A 48 -9.52 10.89 18.84
CA HIS A 48 -8.70 12.08 18.67
C HIS A 48 -9.56 13.29 18.29
N THR A 49 -9.20 14.46 18.81
CA THR A 49 -9.82 15.74 18.45
C THR A 49 -8.77 16.80 18.18
N ASN A 50 -7.54 16.38 17.88
CA ASN A 50 -6.35 17.21 17.81
C ASN A 50 -5.70 17.20 16.42
N ALA A 51 -6.43 16.83 15.37
CA ALA A 51 -5.92 16.84 14.00
C ALA A 51 -5.26 18.17 13.61
N ASN A 52 -5.69 19.30 14.17
CA ASN A 52 -5.06 20.61 13.98
C ASN A 52 -3.60 20.71 14.48
N GLN A 53 -3.09 19.72 15.22
CA GLN A 53 -1.69 19.60 15.64
C GLN A 53 -0.79 18.91 14.60
N HIS A 54 -1.33 18.59 13.43
CA HIS A 54 -0.55 18.00 12.34
C HIS A 54 0.64 18.89 11.92
N GLY A 55 1.68 18.28 11.35
CA GLY A 55 2.79 19.02 10.74
C GLY A 55 2.47 19.50 9.33
N SER A 56 3.51 19.85 8.56
CA SER A 56 3.36 20.27 7.16
C SER A 56 2.90 19.11 6.27
N THR A 57 2.04 19.42 5.30
CA THR A 57 1.68 18.51 4.21
C THR A 57 2.73 18.53 3.10
N VAL A 58 2.68 17.53 2.22
CA VAL A 58 3.54 17.43 1.05
C VAL A 58 2.71 17.31 -0.22
N GLU A 59 2.96 18.19 -1.18
CA GLU A 59 2.22 18.20 -2.46
C GLU A 59 2.92 17.36 -3.54
N TYR A 60 3.02 16.03 -3.37
CA TYR A 60 3.78 15.18 -4.29
C TYR A 60 3.27 15.18 -5.75
N HIS A 61 1.98 15.42 -6.00
CA HIS A 61 1.37 15.26 -7.34
C HIS A 61 1.06 16.57 -8.09
N ASN A 62 0.88 17.69 -7.38
CA ASN A 62 0.50 18.97 -8.02
C ASN A 62 1.70 19.80 -8.46
N ARG A 63 2.86 19.58 -7.85
CA ARG A 63 4.15 20.21 -8.16
C ARG A 63 5.23 19.19 -7.82
N CYS A 64 6.37 19.19 -8.50
CA CYS A 64 7.59 18.73 -7.83
C CYS A 64 7.78 19.71 -6.66
N PRO A 65 7.59 19.30 -5.39
CA PRO A 65 7.56 20.25 -4.26
C PRO A 65 8.93 20.85 -3.96
N PHE A 66 9.96 20.38 -4.66
CA PHE A 66 11.33 20.84 -4.55
C PHE A 66 11.66 21.86 -5.64
N THR A 67 12.25 22.97 -5.22
CA THR A 67 13.20 23.67 -6.09
C THR A 67 14.44 22.79 -6.13
N ILE A 68 14.61 21.98 -7.18
CA ILE A 68 15.92 21.36 -7.42
C ILE A 68 16.84 22.51 -7.80
N ASN A 69 17.83 22.82 -6.96
CA ASN A 69 18.96 23.60 -7.45
C ASN A 69 19.45 22.93 -8.73
N PRO A 70 19.67 23.64 -9.85
CA PRO A 70 20.14 23.03 -11.07
C PRO A 70 21.35 22.14 -10.78
N VAL A 71 21.12 20.83 -10.76
CA VAL A 71 22.19 19.86 -10.66
C VAL A 71 22.71 19.77 -12.09
N PRO A 72 24.03 19.88 -12.32
CA PRO A 72 24.57 19.56 -13.64
C PRO A 72 23.97 18.24 -14.10
N VAL A 73 23.46 18.19 -15.34
CA VAL A 73 23.09 16.91 -15.93
C VAL A 73 24.39 16.14 -16.08
N GLU A 74 24.68 15.28 -15.13
CA GLU A 74 25.85 14.44 -15.16
C GLU A 74 25.54 13.24 -16.07
N HIS A 75 26.27 13.16 -17.18
CA HIS A 75 26.18 12.03 -18.11
C HIS A 75 26.98 10.81 -17.64
N HIS A 76 27.42 10.79 -16.38
CA HIS A 76 28.15 9.68 -15.80
C HIS A 76 27.38 9.10 -14.63
N ASN A 77 27.30 7.76 -14.60
CA ASN A 77 26.67 7.06 -13.50
C ASN A 77 27.69 6.88 -12.36
N ASN A 78 27.25 7.08 -11.12
CA ASN A 78 28.06 6.79 -9.94
C ASN A 78 28.01 5.29 -9.61
N TYR A 79 29.17 4.71 -9.28
CA TYR A 79 29.30 3.29 -8.92
C TYR A 79 29.19 3.10 -7.41
N HIS A 80 28.35 2.15 -6.99
CA HIS A 80 28.10 1.86 -5.58
C HIS A 80 28.04 0.36 -5.31
N ASP A 81 28.44 -0.05 -4.10
CA ASP A 81 28.15 -1.36 -3.54
C ASP A 81 27.17 -1.20 -2.38
N ILE A 82 25.88 -1.47 -2.61
CA ILE A 82 24.84 -1.41 -1.56
C ILE A 82 24.54 -2.83 -1.08
N PRO A 83 25.10 -3.26 0.06
CA PRO A 83 24.77 -4.56 0.63
C PRO A 83 23.42 -4.52 1.34
N PHE A 84 22.38 -5.08 0.73
CA PHE A 84 21.10 -5.34 1.39
C PHE A 84 21.23 -6.54 2.33
N ARG A 85 21.62 -6.25 3.57
CA ARG A 85 21.81 -7.27 4.60
C ARG A 85 20.46 -7.81 5.07
N LYS A 86 20.47 -9.07 5.48
CA LYS A 86 19.33 -9.70 6.16
C LYS A 86 19.22 -9.11 7.57
N PRO A 87 18.01 -8.85 8.08
CA PRO A 87 17.84 -8.39 9.45
C PRO A 87 18.28 -9.47 10.46
N ILE A 88 18.81 -9.04 11.60
CA ILE A 88 19.16 -9.91 12.73
C ILE A 88 18.23 -9.52 13.89
N GLY A 89 17.44 -10.47 14.39
CA GLY A 89 16.44 -10.19 15.42
C GLY A 89 15.31 -9.31 14.88
N PHE A 90 14.75 -8.46 15.73
CA PHE A 90 13.69 -7.52 15.33
C PHE A 90 14.27 -6.40 14.46
N VAL A 91 13.58 -6.04 13.39
CA VAL A 91 13.96 -4.91 12.55
C VAL A 91 13.89 -3.60 13.34
N ASN A 92 14.96 -2.82 13.27
CA ASN A 92 14.96 -1.41 13.62
C ASN A 92 14.94 -0.60 12.31
N TRP A 93 13.79 -0.03 11.96
CA TRP A 93 13.60 0.73 10.73
C TRP A 93 14.48 1.99 10.64
N LYS A 94 15.04 2.48 11.75
CA LYS A 94 16.00 3.60 11.73
C LYS A 94 17.35 3.23 11.11
N THR A 95 17.72 1.94 11.12
CA THR A 95 19.03 1.48 10.63
C THR A 95 18.93 0.39 9.56
N PHE A 96 17.79 -0.30 9.48
CA PHE A 96 17.53 -1.29 8.44
C PHE A 96 17.31 -0.62 7.09
N LYS A 97 17.87 -1.21 6.04
CA LYS A 97 17.72 -0.77 4.65
C LYS A 97 17.02 -1.86 3.84
N ALA A 98 15.81 -1.58 3.40
CA ALA A 98 14.95 -2.51 2.69
C ALA A 98 15.11 -2.36 1.16
N ASN A 99 15.47 -3.45 0.48
CA ASN A 99 15.24 -3.63 -0.95
C ASN A 99 14.04 -4.55 -1.09
N GLY A 100 12.89 -3.95 -1.37
CA GLY A 100 11.61 -4.60 -1.30
C GLY A 100 10.96 -4.89 -2.65
N ALA A 101 10.06 -5.86 -2.64
CA ALA A 101 9.07 -6.05 -3.68
C ALA A 101 7.69 -6.26 -3.04
N ASN A 102 6.67 -5.63 -3.62
CA ASN A 102 5.29 -5.90 -3.26
C ASN A 102 4.83 -7.21 -3.91
N LEU A 103 4.05 -8.00 -3.18
CA LEU A 103 3.30 -9.14 -3.73
C LEU A 103 1.84 -8.72 -4.01
N GLY A 104 1.68 -7.58 -4.70
CA GLY A 104 0.39 -7.01 -5.09
C GLY A 104 -0.33 -7.84 -6.15
N GLY A 105 -1.65 -7.67 -6.29
CA GLY A 105 -2.48 -8.49 -7.17
C GLY A 105 -2.58 -9.97 -6.79
N TRP A 106 -2.16 -10.36 -5.57
CA TRP A 106 -2.19 -11.76 -5.09
C TRP A 106 -3.35 -12.04 -4.12
N LEU A 107 -3.23 -11.61 -2.85
CA LEU A 107 -4.25 -11.80 -1.80
C LEU A 107 -5.19 -10.60 -1.64
N ALA A 108 -4.91 -9.53 -2.38
CA ALA A 108 -5.84 -8.47 -2.76
C ALA A 108 -5.72 -8.35 -4.28
N LYS A 109 -6.81 -8.60 -5.00
CA LYS A 109 -6.84 -8.67 -6.46
C LYS A 109 -7.19 -7.31 -7.04
N GLU A 110 -6.42 -6.92 -8.05
CA GLU A 110 -6.66 -5.73 -8.85
C GLU A 110 -6.75 -6.14 -10.32
N GLN A 111 -7.78 -5.64 -11.01
CA GLN A 111 -7.98 -5.93 -12.42
C GLN A 111 -6.81 -5.42 -13.27
N THR A 112 -6.27 -4.25 -12.92
CA THR A 112 -5.16 -3.58 -13.63
C THR A 112 -3.93 -4.47 -13.77
N HIS A 113 -3.58 -5.26 -12.76
CA HIS A 113 -2.38 -6.09 -12.77
C HIS A 113 -2.57 -7.49 -13.35
N ASP A 114 -3.81 -7.92 -13.59
CA ASP A 114 -4.13 -9.26 -14.06
C ASP A 114 -5.41 -9.29 -14.93
N PRO A 115 -5.52 -8.40 -15.95
CA PRO A 115 -6.78 -8.16 -16.65
C PRO A 115 -7.24 -9.36 -17.48
N ILE A 116 -6.30 -10.18 -17.95
CA ILE A 116 -6.60 -11.38 -18.74
C ILE A 116 -7.34 -12.41 -17.87
N TRP A 117 -6.76 -12.77 -16.72
CA TRP A 117 -7.41 -13.68 -15.76
C TRP A 117 -8.76 -13.12 -15.28
N TRP A 118 -8.81 -11.81 -15.03
CA TRP A 118 -10.03 -11.15 -14.59
C TRP A 118 -11.18 -11.31 -15.60
N SER A 119 -10.87 -11.06 -16.88
CA SER A 119 -11.81 -11.23 -17.99
C SER A 119 -12.24 -12.69 -18.16
N GLU A 120 -11.30 -13.63 -18.04
CA GLU A 120 -11.56 -15.07 -18.17
C GLU A 120 -12.53 -15.60 -17.11
N VAL A 121 -12.43 -15.15 -15.86
CA VAL A 121 -13.25 -15.70 -14.77
C VAL A 121 -14.53 -14.91 -14.53
N GLY A 122 -14.48 -13.59 -14.62
CA GLY A 122 -15.57 -12.69 -14.27
C GLY A 122 -16.08 -11.81 -15.40
N GLY A 123 -15.39 -11.76 -16.54
CA GLY A 123 -15.64 -10.78 -17.61
C GLY A 123 -15.30 -9.34 -17.20
N ASP A 124 -15.24 -8.45 -18.19
CA ASP A 124 -14.70 -7.08 -18.01
C ASP A 124 -15.59 -6.13 -17.17
N GLY A 125 -16.80 -6.57 -16.80
CA GLY A 125 -17.81 -5.71 -16.15
C GLY A 125 -17.71 -5.62 -14.63
N ALA A 126 -16.83 -6.38 -13.98
CA ALA A 126 -16.56 -6.24 -12.55
C ALA A 126 -15.42 -5.23 -12.35
N ALA A 127 -15.69 -4.13 -11.63
CA ALA A 127 -14.75 -3.03 -11.45
C ALA A 127 -13.67 -3.33 -10.38
N ASP A 128 -13.94 -4.28 -9.48
CA ASP A 128 -13.14 -4.56 -8.28
C ASP A 128 -13.38 -6.01 -7.79
N GLU A 129 -12.57 -6.48 -6.82
CA GLU A 129 -12.67 -7.85 -6.32
C GLU A 129 -14.02 -8.11 -5.64
N TRP A 130 -14.62 -7.07 -5.05
CA TRP A 130 -15.94 -7.13 -4.44
C TRP A 130 -17.02 -7.53 -5.46
N SER A 131 -17.17 -6.74 -6.52
CA SER A 131 -18.13 -6.95 -7.61
C SER A 131 -17.81 -8.21 -8.42
N LEU A 132 -16.53 -8.56 -8.55
CA LEU A 132 -16.10 -9.84 -9.13
C LEU A 132 -16.68 -11.01 -8.34
N CYS A 133 -16.55 -10.99 -7.01
CA CYS A 133 -17.06 -12.06 -6.18
C CYS A 133 -18.58 -12.09 -6.09
N GLN A 134 -19.26 -10.94 -6.10
CA GLN A 134 -20.72 -10.88 -6.24
C GLN A 134 -21.17 -11.56 -7.54
N LYS A 135 -20.47 -11.29 -8.65
CA LYS A 135 -20.80 -11.86 -9.97
C LYS A 135 -20.53 -13.37 -10.04
N LEU A 136 -19.44 -13.83 -9.44
CA LEU A 136 -19.05 -15.23 -9.42
C LEU A 136 -19.94 -16.09 -8.49
N GLY A 137 -20.51 -15.49 -7.44
CA GLY A 137 -21.27 -16.19 -6.41
C GLY A 137 -20.44 -17.32 -5.78
N ASP A 138 -21.01 -18.52 -5.71
CA ASP A 138 -20.34 -19.70 -5.13
C ASP A 138 -19.01 -20.08 -5.81
N LYS A 139 -18.77 -19.60 -7.05
CA LYS A 139 -17.50 -19.81 -7.76
C LYS A 139 -16.38 -18.89 -7.29
N CYS A 140 -16.66 -17.80 -6.57
CA CYS A 140 -15.65 -16.84 -6.13
C CYS A 140 -14.56 -17.54 -5.30
N GLY A 141 -14.94 -18.34 -4.30
CA GLY A 141 -13.99 -19.06 -3.45
C GLY A 141 -13.06 -20.01 -4.22
N PRO A 142 -13.59 -21.01 -4.94
CA PRO A 142 -12.75 -21.92 -5.73
C PRO A 142 -11.85 -21.21 -6.76
N THR A 143 -12.36 -20.14 -7.39
CA THR A 143 -11.61 -19.35 -8.37
C THR A 143 -10.43 -18.63 -7.73
N LEU A 144 -10.66 -17.98 -6.59
CA LEU A 144 -9.62 -17.28 -5.85
C LEU A 144 -8.62 -18.23 -5.21
N GLU A 145 -9.03 -19.35 -4.63
CA GLU A 145 -8.12 -20.38 -4.10
C GLU A 145 -7.17 -20.92 -5.16
N ALA A 146 -7.68 -21.20 -6.37
CA ALA A 146 -6.85 -21.61 -7.50
C ALA A 146 -5.87 -20.50 -7.93
N ARG A 147 -6.32 -19.23 -7.91
CA ARG A 147 -5.45 -18.10 -8.24
C ARG A 147 -4.38 -17.86 -7.19
N TYR A 148 -4.73 -17.90 -5.90
CA TYR A 148 -3.79 -17.75 -4.79
C TYR A 148 -2.70 -18.82 -4.82
N ALA A 149 -3.04 -20.06 -5.20
CA ALA A 149 -2.10 -21.16 -5.29
C ALA A 149 -1.12 -21.06 -6.48
N SER A 150 -1.50 -20.35 -7.56
CA SER A 150 -0.80 -20.38 -8.86
C SER A 150 -0.14 -19.06 -9.25
N PHE A 151 -0.67 -17.91 -8.80
CA PHE A 151 -0.19 -16.59 -9.23
C PHE A 151 1.23 -16.28 -8.77
N LEU A 152 1.53 -16.57 -7.50
CA LEU A 152 2.87 -16.43 -6.91
C LEU A 152 3.28 -17.74 -6.26
N ASN A 153 4.55 -18.10 -6.40
CA ASN A 153 5.10 -19.32 -5.82
C ASN A 153 6.53 -19.10 -5.32
N THR A 154 7.16 -20.17 -4.80
CA THR A 154 8.51 -20.10 -4.25
C THR A 154 9.58 -19.75 -5.28
N THR A 155 9.36 -20.04 -6.56
CA THR A 155 10.27 -19.62 -7.64
C THR A 155 10.27 -18.11 -7.82
N THR A 156 9.13 -17.43 -7.67
CA THR A 156 9.09 -15.96 -7.64
C THR A 156 9.99 -15.43 -6.52
N ILE A 157 9.92 -16.04 -5.32
CA ILE A 157 10.75 -15.63 -4.18
C ILE A 157 12.24 -15.87 -4.47
N ASP A 158 12.59 -16.99 -5.10
CA ASP A 158 13.97 -17.29 -5.52
C ASP A 158 14.49 -16.23 -6.51
N GLN A 159 13.68 -15.81 -7.48
CA GLN A 159 14.05 -14.79 -8.47
C GLN A 159 14.26 -13.41 -7.81
N LEU A 160 13.35 -13.00 -6.92
CA LEU A 160 13.49 -11.74 -6.17
C LEU A 160 14.75 -11.77 -5.29
N ALA A 161 14.99 -12.88 -4.57
CA ALA A 161 16.19 -13.04 -3.76
C ALA A 161 17.49 -12.98 -4.58
N ALA A 162 17.49 -13.51 -5.80
CA ALA A 162 18.66 -13.54 -6.68
C ALA A 162 19.16 -12.13 -7.05
N VAL A 163 18.27 -11.14 -7.07
CA VAL A 163 18.60 -9.72 -7.30
C VAL A 163 18.67 -8.90 -6.02
N GLY A 164 18.74 -9.56 -4.87
CA GLY A 164 19.03 -8.94 -3.58
C GLY A 164 17.82 -8.37 -2.84
N VAL A 165 16.60 -8.79 -3.19
CA VAL A 165 15.40 -8.45 -2.39
C VAL A 165 15.55 -9.07 -1.00
N ASN A 166 15.39 -8.24 0.04
CA ASN A 166 15.45 -8.66 1.44
C ASN A 166 14.13 -8.42 2.20
N THR A 167 13.14 -7.79 1.57
CA THR A 167 11.87 -7.41 2.19
C THR A 167 10.71 -7.70 1.23
N LEU A 168 9.61 -8.25 1.74
CA LEU A 168 8.37 -8.44 0.98
C LEU A 168 7.25 -7.67 1.65
N ARG A 169 6.58 -6.78 0.91
CA ARG A 169 5.33 -6.15 1.33
C ARG A 169 4.17 -6.91 0.71
N ILE A 170 3.24 -7.40 1.52
CA ILE A 170 2.18 -8.32 1.07
C ILE A 170 0.82 -7.71 1.39
N PRO A 171 0.17 -7.09 0.39
CA PRO A 171 -1.22 -6.63 0.49
C PRO A 171 -2.17 -7.80 0.73
N THR A 172 -3.11 -7.61 1.65
CA THR A 172 -4.20 -8.53 1.97
C THR A 172 -5.48 -7.76 2.15
N THR A 173 -6.61 -8.31 1.69
CA THR A 173 -7.91 -7.77 2.08
C THR A 173 -8.20 -8.09 3.56
N TYR A 174 -9.09 -7.33 4.21
CA TYR A 174 -9.53 -7.70 5.57
C TYR A 174 -10.18 -9.08 5.63
N ALA A 175 -10.72 -9.58 4.51
CA ALA A 175 -11.36 -10.88 4.41
C ALA A 175 -10.37 -12.04 4.56
N ALA A 176 -9.06 -11.82 4.48
CA ALA A 176 -8.07 -12.82 4.89
C ALA A 176 -8.05 -13.03 6.42
N TRP A 177 -8.54 -12.07 7.19
CA TRP A 177 -8.32 -11.97 8.64
C TRP A 177 -9.59 -12.04 9.47
N VAL A 178 -10.69 -11.51 8.95
CA VAL A 178 -11.97 -11.44 9.64
C VAL A 178 -13.12 -11.64 8.66
N LYS A 179 -14.15 -12.38 9.09
CA LYS A 179 -15.39 -12.56 8.35
C LYS A 179 -16.37 -11.47 8.73
N VAL A 180 -16.66 -10.56 7.81
CA VAL A 180 -17.61 -9.45 8.02
C VAL A 180 -18.96 -9.81 7.40
N PRO A 181 -20.08 -9.77 8.16
CA PRO A 181 -21.41 -10.00 7.60
C PRO A 181 -21.73 -9.02 6.47
N GLY A 182 -22.23 -9.55 5.34
CA GLY A 182 -22.57 -8.75 4.16
C GLY A 182 -21.38 -8.41 3.25
N SER A 183 -20.14 -8.75 3.63
CA SER A 183 -18.99 -8.62 2.74
C SER A 183 -19.10 -9.57 1.55
N ALA A 184 -18.86 -9.06 0.33
CA ALA A 184 -18.77 -9.89 -0.86
C ALA A 184 -17.40 -10.53 -1.04
N PHE A 185 -16.38 -10.09 -0.30
CA PHE A 185 -15.06 -10.71 -0.37
C PHE A 185 -15.10 -12.16 0.07
N TYR A 186 -14.25 -12.95 -0.56
CA TYR A 186 -14.02 -14.32 -0.13
C TYR A 186 -13.24 -14.36 1.20
N HIS A 187 -13.74 -15.13 2.16
CA HIS A 187 -13.02 -15.47 3.40
C HIS A 187 -12.70 -16.96 3.40
N GLY A 188 -11.41 -17.32 3.26
CA GLY A 188 -10.95 -18.69 3.07
C GLY A 188 -9.52 -18.92 3.52
N ASN A 189 -8.71 -19.60 2.70
CA ASN A 189 -7.37 -20.05 3.08
C ASN A 189 -6.27 -19.04 2.76
N GLN A 190 -6.58 -17.74 2.63
CA GLN A 190 -5.56 -16.71 2.35
C GLN A 190 -4.38 -16.78 3.32
N GLN A 191 -4.63 -16.99 4.62
CA GLN A 191 -3.57 -17.13 5.62
C GLN A 191 -2.68 -18.37 5.41
N GLN A 192 -3.21 -19.46 4.84
CA GLN A 192 -2.42 -20.66 4.54
C GLN A 192 -1.50 -20.41 3.33
N HIS A 193 -2.02 -19.79 2.27
CA HIS A 193 -1.23 -19.36 1.11
C HIS A 193 -0.13 -18.37 1.52
N LEU A 194 -0.49 -17.38 2.35
CA LEU A 194 0.44 -16.43 2.94
C LEU A 194 1.56 -17.16 3.70
N ARG A 195 1.20 -18.08 4.60
CA ARG A 195 2.16 -18.84 5.43
C ARG A 195 3.14 -19.65 4.61
N LYS A 196 2.70 -20.25 3.52
CA LYS A 196 3.57 -20.99 2.60
C LYS A 196 4.68 -20.10 2.04
N ILE A 197 4.33 -18.90 1.57
CA ILE A 197 5.29 -17.96 0.98
C ILE A 197 6.16 -17.29 2.05
N THR A 198 5.58 -16.77 3.13
CA THR A 198 6.35 -16.06 4.16
C THR A 198 7.32 -16.99 4.87
N SER A 199 6.91 -18.22 5.20
CA SER A 199 7.81 -19.18 5.86
C SER A 199 8.98 -19.54 4.95
N TYR A 200 8.76 -19.70 3.65
CA TYR A 200 9.83 -19.96 2.69
C TYR A 200 10.80 -18.78 2.57
N ALA A 201 10.27 -17.57 2.39
CA ALA A 201 11.05 -16.33 2.28
C ALA A 201 11.91 -16.09 3.54
N ILE A 202 11.32 -16.28 4.73
CA ILE A 202 12.01 -16.12 6.00
C ILE A 202 13.07 -17.22 6.18
N ASN A 203 12.71 -18.50 6.05
CA ASN A 203 13.61 -19.60 6.39
C ASN A 203 14.77 -19.75 5.38
N LYS A 204 14.51 -19.56 4.09
CA LYS A 204 15.54 -19.72 3.05
C LYS A 204 16.39 -18.45 2.90
N TYR A 205 15.76 -17.28 2.93
CA TYR A 205 16.41 -16.03 2.58
C TYR A 205 16.56 -15.04 3.73
N GLY A 206 15.92 -15.28 4.89
CA GLY A 206 15.92 -14.33 6.00
C GLY A 206 15.24 -13.02 5.64
N MET A 207 14.25 -13.05 4.74
CA MET A 207 13.53 -11.85 4.33
C MET A 207 12.67 -11.30 5.48
N HIS A 208 12.54 -9.98 5.53
CA HIS A 208 11.55 -9.29 6.37
C HIS A 208 10.20 -9.22 5.66
N ILE A 209 9.11 -9.34 6.40
CA ILE A 209 7.75 -9.36 5.84
C ILE A 209 6.94 -8.18 6.41
N ILE A 210 6.33 -7.40 5.52
CA ILE A 210 5.32 -6.40 5.89
C ILE A 210 3.96 -6.99 5.51
N ILE A 211 3.11 -7.24 6.51
CA ILE A 211 1.71 -7.63 6.27
C ILE A 211 0.89 -6.35 6.13
N GLY A 212 0.40 -6.09 4.92
CA GLY A 212 -0.43 -4.93 4.60
C GLY A 212 -1.90 -5.28 4.68
N LEU A 213 -2.63 -4.65 5.59
CA LEU A 213 -4.08 -4.66 5.63
C LEU A 213 -4.58 -3.59 4.66
N HIS A 214 -4.73 -3.99 3.40
CA HIS A 214 -4.85 -3.09 2.25
C HIS A 214 -6.27 -2.55 2.09
N SER A 215 -7.27 -3.33 2.51
CA SER A 215 -8.67 -2.90 2.66
C SER A 215 -9.12 -3.02 4.12
N LEU A 216 -10.04 -2.15 4.53
CA LEU A 216 -10.74 -2.26 5.81
C LEU A 216 -12.25 -2.34 5.58
N PRO A 217 -13.01 -2.97 6.51
CA PRO A 217 -14.46 -3.09 6.37
C PRO A 217 -15.13 -1.74 6.16
N GLY A 218 -15.97 -1.63 5.12
CA GLY A 218 -16.65 -0.40 4.73
C GLY A 218 -15.90 0.47 3.72
N GLY A 219 -14.63 0.19 3.42
CA GLY A 219 -13.86 0.93 2.41
C GLY A 219 -13.21 2.20 2.95
N VAL A 220 -11.93 2.39 2.62
CA VAL A 220 -11.10 3.49 3.17
C VAL A 220 -10.79 4.60 2.19
N ASN A 221 -11.10 4.43 0.89
CA ASN A 221 -10.65 5.38 -0.14
C ASN A 221 -11.52 5.47 -1.40
N ASN A 222 -12.71 4.86 -1.42
CA ASN A 222 -13.60 4.82 -2.59
C ASN A 222 -13.03 4.10 -3.83
N LEU A 223 -11.85 3.48 -3.75
CA LEU A 223 -11.23 2.74 -4.83
C LEU A 223 -11.47 1.22 -4.68
N ASP A 224 -11.16 0.49 -5.73
CA ASP A 224 -11.17 -0.97 -5.78
C ASP A 224 -10.30 -1.60 -4.67
N ILE A 225 -9.16 -0.97 -4.37
CA ILE A 225 -8.21 -1.44 -3.34
C ILE A 225 -8.69 -1.25 -1.89
N GLY A 226 -9.56 -0.26 -1.64
CA GLY A 226 -9.98 0.10 -0.29
C GLY A 226 -11.03 -0.83 0.31
N GLU A 227 -11.85 -1.44 -0.55
CA GLU A 227 -12.78 -2.57 -0.32
C GLU A 227 -13.56 -2.84 -1.61
N GLY A 228 -14.18 -1.79 -2.15
CA GLY A 228 -15.00 -1.82 -3.35
C GLY A 228 -15.17 -0.37 -3.82
N PHE A 229 -15.34 -0.19 -5.11
CA PHE A 229 -15.47 1.11 -5.72
C PHE A 229 -16.65 1.88 -5.10
N MET A 230 -16.43 3.15 -4.73
CA MET A 230 -17.37 4.01 -4.01
C MET A 230 -17.75 3.55 -2.59
N HIS A 231 -17.00 2.64 -1.97
CA HIS A 231 -17.14 2.34 -0.55
C HIS A 231 -16.28 3.27 0.31
N ASP A 232 -16.91 3.97 1.27
CA ASP A 232 -16.27 4.93 2.19
C ASP A 232 -16.79 4.83 3.65
N ALA A 233 -17.59 3.81 3.96
CA ALA A 233 -18.28 3.62 5.22
C ALA A 233 -17.37 3.22 6.39
N TRP A 234 -16.06 3.07 6.20
CA TRP A 234 -15.11 2.81 7.29
C TRP A 234 -15.03 3.99 8.27
N PHE A 235 -15.07 5.22 7.74
CA PHE A 235 -14.94 6.43 8.55
C PHE A 235 -16.13 6.62 9.49
N TYR A 236 -15.84 6.95 10.74
CA TYR A 236 -16.82 7.24 11.81
C TYR A 236 -17.82 6.11 12.08
N ASN A 237 -17.48 4.87 11.72
CA ASN A 237 -18.34 3.71 11.91
C ASN A 237 -17.73 2.74 12.93
N THR A 238 -18.37 2.64 14.10
CA THR A 238 -17.93 1.79 15.22
C THR A 238 -17.84 0.31 14.85
N THR A 239 -18.79 -0.20 14.06
CA THR A 239 -18.83 -1.61 13.66
C THR A 239 -17.65 -1.94 12.76
N ASN A 240 -17.38 -1.10 11.75
CA ASN A 240 -16.26 -1.26 10.84
C ASN A 240 -14.90 -1.10 11.56
N LEU A 241 -14.81 -0.15 12.50
CA LEU A 241 -13.64 0.00 13.36
C LEU A 241 -13.39 -1.26 14.21
N ASN A 242 -14.43 -1.84 14.80
CA ASN A 242 -14.31 -3.06 15.59
C ASN A 242 -13.84 -4.25 14.74
N TYR A 243 -14.37 -4.43 13.53
CA TYR A 243 -13.88 -5.47 12.62
C TYR A 243 -12.44 -5.22 12.15
N SER A 244 -12.05 -3.96 11.94
CA SER A 244 -10.65 -3.59 11.67
C SER A 244 -9.72 -4.02 12.81
N PHE A 245 -10.14 -3.77 14.06
CA PHE A 245 -9.42 -4.23 15.25
C PHE A 245 -9.34 -5.76 15.38
N GLN A 246 -10.38 -6.50 14.97
CA GLN A 246 -10.36 -7.96 14.92
C GLN A 246 -9.41 -8.49 13.83
N ALA A 247 -9.37 -7.84 12.66
CA ALA A 247 -8.41 -8.17 11.61
C ALA A 247 -6.96 -8.00 12.10
N VAL A 248 -6.69 -6.90 12.82
CA VAL A 248 -5.39 -6.66 13.45
C VAL A 248 -5.04 -7.73 14.50
N ASP A 249 -5.99 -8.15 15.34
CA ASP A 249 -5.75 -9.24 16.29
C ASP A 249 -5.39 -10.55 15.57
N ALA A 250 -6.06 -10.86 14.45
CA ALA A 250 -5.77 -12.05 13.64
C ALA A 250 -4.38 -11.98 12.98
N ILE A 251 -3.97 -10.81 12.46
CA ILE A 251 -2.60 -10.57 11.94
C ILE A 251 -1.57 -10.80 13.05
N LEU A 252 -1.79 -10.23 14.23
CA LEU A 252 -0.87 -10.38 15.36
C LEU A 252 -0.79 -11.83 15.85
N GLN A 253 -1.90 -12.57 15.84
CA GLN A 253 -1.90 -13.99 16.15
C GLN A 253 -1.16 -14.81 15.09
N TYR A 254 -1.30 -14.46 13.81
CA TYR A 254 -0.53 -15.06 12.72
C TYR A 254 0.98 -14.84 12.92
N ILE A 255 1.40 -13.60 13.22
CA ILE A 255 2.79 -13.24 13.49
C ILE A 255 3.33 -14.00 14.71
N LYS A 256 2.57 -14.03 15.81
CA LYS A 256 2.93 -14.75 17.05
C LYS A 256 3.14 -16.24 16.82
N THR A 257 2.36 -16.85 15.95
CA THR A 257 2.42 -18.29 15.62
C THR A 257 3.29 -18.60 14.40
N SER A 258 4.05 -17.64 13.89
CA SER A 258 4.91 -17.83 12.71
C SER A 258 6.18 -18.64 13.00
N GLY A 259 6.62 -18.70 14.27
CA GLY A 259 7.94 -19.20 14.66
C GLY A 259 9.07 -18.18 14.47
N SER A 260 8.79 -17.03 13.83
CA SER A 260 9.76 -15.98 13.50
C SER A 260 9.13 -14.59 13.73
N ILE A 261 8.62 -14.34 14.94
CA ILE A 261 7.91 -13.10 15.32
C ILE A 261 8.67 -11.81 14.96
N ASN A 262 10.00 -11.89 14.94
CA ASN A 262 10.91 -10.78 14.66
C ASN A 262 11.06 -10.43 13.17
N SER A 263 10.51 -11.25 12.27
CA SER A 263 10.56 -11.07 10.81
C SER A 263 9.37 -10.30 10.25
N PHE A 264 8.57 -9.63 11.09
CA PHE A 264 7.32 -9.00 10.67
C PHE A 264 7.20 -7.53 11.05
N THR A 265 6.56 -6.77 10.17
CA THR A 265 5.99 -5.43 10.39
C THR A 265 4.52 -5.48 9.97
N ILE A 266 3.66 -4.71 10.65
CA ILE A 266 2.24 -4.58 10.29
C ILE A 266 1.98 -3.19 9.70
N ALA A 267 1.39 -3.13 8.51
CA ALA A 267 0.83 -1.91 7.92
C ALA A 267 -0.71 -2.01 8.02
N PRO A 268 -1.35 -1.33 8.98
CA PRO A 268 -2.74 -1.63 9.37
C PRO A 268 -3.81 -0.95 8.52
N ILE A 269 -3.41 -0.05 7.60
CA ILE A 269 -4.26 0.65 6.65
C ILE A 269 -3.42 1.09 5.45
N ASN A 270 -4.04 1.23 4.27
CA ASN A 270 -3.39 1.65 3.04
C ASN A 270 -4.17 2.78 2.37
N GLU A 271 -3.48 3.88 2.04
CA GLU A 271 -3.97 4.98 1.19
C GLU A 271 -5.39 5.46 1.55
N ALA A 272 -5.65 5.71 2.84
CA ALA A 272 -6.97 6.16 3.27
C ALA A 272 -7.27 7.57 2.77
N SER A 273 -8.50 7.80 2.35
CA SER A 273 -8.97 9.05 1.75
C SER A 273 -10.49 9.16 1.89
N ASP A 274 -10.98 10.17 2.59
CA ASP A 274 -12.42 10.46 2.67
C ASP A 274 -12.89 11.42 1.56
N ASN A 275 -12.00 11.79 0.64
CA ASN A 275 -12.32 12.62 -0.52
C ASN A 275 -11.68 12.11 -1.82
N LEU A 276 -12.44 11.31 -2.58
CA LEU A 276 -11.98 10.72 -3.84
C LEU A 276 -11.44 11.75 -4.85
N ALA A 277 -12.03 12.94 -4.92
CA ALA A 277 -11.58 13.98 -5.86
C ALA A 277 -10.18 14.53 -5.55
N GLY A 278 -9.73 14.37 -4.29
CA GLY A 278 -8.40 14.76 -3.83
C GLY A 278 -7.44 13.58 -3.67
N PHE A 279 -7.83 12.36 -4.03
CA PHE A 279 -7.01 11.16 -3.83
C PHE A 279 -5.60 11.33 -4.44
N GLY A 280 -4.58 10.80 -3.77
CA GLY A 280 -3.19 11.00 -4.14
C GLY A 280 -2.61 12.35 -3.71
N THR A 281 -3.40 13.24 -3.10
CA THR A 281 -2.92 14.56 -2.67
C THR A 281 -3.37 14.84 -1.23
N PRO A 282 -2.81 15.87 -0.58
CA PRO A 282 -3.30 16.28 0.73
C PRO A 282 -4.79 16.67 0.78
N ALA A 283 -5.41 16.98 -0.37
CA ALA A 283 -6.84 17.28 -0.43
C ALA A 283 -7.74 16.03 -0.26
N GLY A 284 -7.17 14.82 -0.32
CA GLY A 284 -7.89 13.56 -0.18
C GLY A 284 -8.30 13.23 1.25
N LEU A 285 -7.76 13.94 2.26
CA LEU A 285 -7.96 13.62 3.66
C LEU A 285 -8.39 14.83 4.50
N SER A 286 -9.58 14.75 5.11
CA SER A 286 -10.06 15.76 6.06
C SER A 286 -9.42 15.62 7.44
N GLN A 287 -9.46 16.70 8.23
CA GLN A 287 -9.02 16.64 9.64
C GLN A 287 -9.84 15.66 10.49
N ASN A 288 -11.12 15.47 10.18
CA ASN A 288 -11.93 14.49 10.89
C ASN A 288 -11.44 13.07 10.56
N ALA A 289 -11.07 12.80 9.30
CA ALA A 289 -10.51 11.52 8.89
C ALA A 289 -9.13 11.30 9.54
N THR A 290 -8.28 12.34 9.62
CA THR A 290 -7.03 12.30 10.40
C THR A 290 -7.26 11.89 11.86
N ASN A 291 -8.25 12.49 12.53
CA ASN A 291 -8.61 12.10 13.90
C ASN A 291 -9.06 10.62 13.98
N TRP A 292 -9.87 10.16 13.03
CA TRP A 292 -10.35 8.77 13.00
C TRP A 292 -9.19 7.77 12.79
N ILE A 293 -8.30 8.07 11.85
CA ILE A 293 -7.11 7.26 11.55
C ILE A 293 -6.17 7.19 12.76
N ASN A 294 -5.86 8.32 13.42
CA ASN A 294 -5.03 8.30 14.63
C ASN A 294 -5.69 7.52 15.77
N THR A 295 -7.03 7.60 15.92
CA THR A 295 -7.77 6.78 16.89
C THR A 295 -7.61 5.28 16.61
N TYR A 296 -7.67 4.88 15.34
CA TYR A 296 -7.41 3.51 14.93
C TYR A 296 -5.95 3.10 15.19
N HIS A 297 -4.97 3.92 14.80
CA HIS A 297 -3.54 3.65 15.03
C HIS A 297 -3.19 3.49 16.50
N ASP A 298 -3.76 4.31 17.39
CA ASP A 298 -3.60 4.16 18.85
C ASP A 298 -4.08 2.78 19.32
N GLY A 299 -5.24 2.32 18.84
CA GLY A 299 -5.74 0.98 19.12
C GLY A 299 -4.84 -0.13 18.59
N VAL A 300 -4.28 0.03 17.39
CA VAL A 300 -3.31 -0.91 16.80
C VAL A 300 -2.03 -0.98 17.63
N LEU A 301 -1.46 0.16 18.03
CA LEU A 301 -0.27 0.22 18.91
C LEU A 301 -0.53 -0.47 20.25
N LYS A 302 -1.70 -0.27 20.87
CA LYS A 302 -2.08 -0.98 22.10
C LYS A 302 -2.17 -2.49 21.89
N LYS A 303 -2.71 -2.95 20.76
CA LYS A 303 -2.79 -4.38 20.43
C LYS A 303 -1.42 -4.99 20.16
N ILE A 304 -0.56 -4.30 19.41
CA ILE A 304 0.85 -4.69 19.20
C ILE A 304 1.55 -4.84 20.55
N ALA A 305 1.41 -3.85 21.44
CA ALA A 305 2.06 -3.87 22.76
C ALA A 305 1.61 -5.03 23.65
N LYS A 306 0.37 -5.53 23.49
CA LYS A 306 -0.12 -6.74 24.19
C LYS A 306 0.54 -8.03 23.68
N VAL A 307 1.07 -8.04 22.45
CA VAL A 307 1.77 -9.19 21.87
C VAL A 307 3.28 -9.04 22.04
N ASP A 308 3.88 -8.02 21.42
CA ASP A 308 5.28 -7.66 21.58
C ASP A 308 5.53 -6.26 20.97
N LYS A 309 5.89 -5.27 21.81
CA LYS A 309 6.14 -3.88 21.39
C LYS A 309 7.30 -3.71 20.39
N ARG A 310 8.11 -4.76 20.18
CA ARG A 310 9.21 -4.76 19.21
C ARG A 310 8.74 -5.02 17.78
N ILE A 311 7.51 -5.49 17.57
CA ILE A 311 6.90 -5.57 16.24
C ILE A 311 6.65 -4.12 15.76
N PRO A 312 7.24 -3.67 14.64
CA PRO A 312 7.02 -2.31 14.16
C PRO A 312 5.63 -2.15 13.54
N MET A 313 5.04 -0.96 13.71
CA MET A 313 3.87 -0.52 12.95
C MET A 313 4.32 0.38 11.79
N MET A 314 3.86 0.10 10.59
CA MET A 314 4.09 0.90 9.41
C MET A 314 2.86 1.77 9.14
N ILE A 315 3.03 3.09 9.09
CA ILE A 315 1.95 4.06 8.93
C ILE A 315 1.98 4.63 7.53
N GLN A 316 1.02 4.27 6.70
CA GLN A 316 0.89 4.85 5.37
C GLN A 316 0.44 6.31 5.46
N ASP A 317 1.13 7.20 4.77
CA ASP A 317 1.05 8.65 4.98
C ASP A 317 -0.19 9.33 4.37
N CYS A 318 -1.06 8.57 3.71
CA CYS A 318 -2.28 9.03 3.04
C CYS A 318 -2.03 10.21 2.10
N PHE A 319 -0.85 10.27 1.48
CA PHE A 319 -0.40 11.38 0.62
C PHE A 319 -0.28 12.74 1.33
N MET A 320 -0.33 12.76 2.66
CA MET A 320 -0.07 13.96 3.48
C MET A 320 1.44 14.16 3.71
N GLY A 321 2.23 13.09 3.63
CA GLY A 321 3.65 13.06 3.97
C GLY A 321 3.93 12.77 5.46
N ALA A 322 5.13 12.27 5.76
CA ALA A 322 5.51 11.84 7.11
C ALA A 322 5.53 13.00 8.12
N SER A 323 5.91 14.21 7.69
CA SER A 323 5.90 15.41 8.53
C SER A 323 4.52 15.75 9.07
N TYR A 324 3.45 15.45 8.32
CA TYR A 324 2.08 15.70 8.74
C TYR A 324 1.71 14.86 9.96
N TRP A 325 2.09 13.59 9.95
CA TRP A 325 1.71 12.60 10.95
C TRP A 325 2.64 12.55 12.16
N ALA A 326 3.94 12.87 11.98
CA ALA A 326 4.94 12.75 13.03
C ALA A 326 4.58 13.39 14.39
N PRO A 327 3.96 14.60 14.46
CA PRO A 327 3.62 15.22 15.75
C PRO A 327 2.60 14.45 16.60
N PHE A 328 1.87 13.50 16.03
CA PHE A 328 0.91 12.67 16.78
C PHE A 328 1.57 11.54 17.57
N TYR A 329 2.85 11.23 17.32
CA TYR A 329 3.52 10.07 17.87
C TYR A 329 4.74 10.48 18.70
N ASP A 330 4.92 9.80 19.84
CA ASP A 330 6.15 9.95 20.63
C ASP A 330 7.36 9.42 19.84
N SER A 331 8.47 10.14 19.86
CA SER A 331 9.71 9.79 19.14
C SER A 331 10.29 8.39 19.43
N SER A 332 9.89 7.77 20.55
CA SER A 332 10.24 6.40 20.94
C SER A 332 9.30 5.33 20.40
N ALA A 333 8.17 5.72 19.77
CA ALA A 333 7.25 4.79 19.13
C ALA A 333 7.98 3.99 18.05
N ASN A 334 7.78 2.67 18.06
CA ASN A 334 8.37 1.77 17.08
C ASN A 334 7.56 1.78 15.78
N ILE A 335 7.59 2.92 15.12
CA ILE A 335 6.86 3.19 13.88
C ILE A 335 7.81 3.51 12.73
N VAL A 336 7.34 3.25 11.52
CA VAL A 336 7.96 3.67 10.26
C VAL A 336 6.86 4.27 9.38
N PHE A 337 7.12 5.42 8.76
CA PHE A 337 6.19 5.99 7.79
C PHE A 337 6.36 5.33 6.43
N ASP A 338 5.25 5.00 5.79
CA ASP A 338 5.16 4.43 4.45
C ASP A 338 4.66 5.51 3.47
N SER A 339 5.55 5.95 2.58
CA SER A 339 5.23 6.89 1.51
C SER A 339 5.15 6.16 0.19
N HIS A 340 4.11 6.43 -0.58
CA HIS A 340 3.95 5.88 -1.93
C HIS A 340 4.36 6.94 -2.95
N VAL A 341 5.32 6.61 -3.81
CA VAL A 341 5.92 7.56 -4.76
C VAL A 341 5.75 7.05 -6.18
N TYR A 342 4.87 7.71 -6.92
CA TYR A 342 4.55 7.36 -8.30
C TYR A 342 4.68 8.56 -9.24
N TYR A 343 5.20 8.31 -10.44
CA TYR A 343 5.42 9.36 -11.45
C TYR A 343 4.45 9.28 -12.63
N PHE A 344 3.61 8.24 -12.72
CA PHE A 344 2.67 8.04 -13.82
C PHE A 344 1.51 9.05 -13.84
N ALA A 345 1.18 9.63 -12.68
CA ALA A 345 0.11 10.61 -12.50
C ALA A 345 0.63 12.03 -12.19
N ALA A 346 1.95 12.22 -12.22
CA ALA A 346 2.58 13.50 -11.89
C ALA A 346 2.74 14.38 -13.14
N ALA A 347 2.09 15.55 -13.14
CA ALA A 347 2.18 16.48 -14.26
C ALA A 347 3.63 16.90 -14.54
N GLY A 348 4.06 16.77 -15.79
CA GLY A 348 5.42 17.11 -16.21
C GLY A 348 6.48 16.04 -15.91
N ALA A 349 6.10 14.85 -15.46
CA ALA A 349 7.02 13.73 -15.28
C ALA A 349 7.32 13.03 -16.62
N TYR A 350 8.37 13.47 -17.29
CA TYR A 350 8.91 12.83 -18.49
C TYR A 350 10.04 11.86 -18.13
N SER A 351 10.07 10.68 -18.75
CA SER A 351 11.03 9.63 -18.41
C SER A 351 12.50 10.08 -18.49
N GLN A 352 12.84 10.95 -19.45
CA GLN A 352 14.21 11.46 -19.64
C GLN A 352 14.68 12.45 -18.57
N TYR A 353 13.77 12.98 -17.74
CA TYR A 353 14.08 14.01 -16.74
C TYR A 353 13.74 13.61 -15.30
N ILE A 354 13.30 12.37 -15.08
CA ILE A 354 12.77 11.96 -13.78
C ILE A 354 13.86 11.62 -12.75
N ASN A 355 15.05 11.20 -13.20
CA ASN A 355 16.13 10.80 -12.31
C ASN A 355 16.57 11.88 -11.30
N PRO A 356 16.79 13.15 -11.68
CA PRO A 356 17.06 14.22 -10.72
C PRO A 356 15.92 14.41 -9.70
N ALA A 357 14.66 14.29 -10.15
CA ALA A 357 13.48 14.42 -9.30
C ALA A 357 13.40 13.29 -8.25
N VAL A 358 13.79 12.06 -8.61
CA VAL A 358 13.92 10.93 -7.68
C VAL A 358 14.88 11.25 -6.54
N CYS A 359 16.09 11.74 -6.86
CA CYS A 359 17.11 12.02 -5.86
C CYS A 359 16.68 13.17 -4.93
N GLY A 360 16.10 14.24 -5.48
CA GLY A 360 15.54 15.34 -4.69
C GLY A 360 14.38 14.88 -3.79
N GLN A 361 13.49 14.03 -4.32
CA GLN A 361 12.36 13.49 -3.59
C GLN A 361 12.81 12.62 -2.41
N ALA A 362 13.80 11.74 -2.61
CA ALA A 362 14.35 10.88 -1.57
C ALA A 362 15.00 11.69 -0.45
N SER A 363 15.81 12.69 -0.80
CA SER A 363 16.44 13.59 0.18
C SER A 363 15.39 14.38 0.96
N TYR A 364 14.29 14.79 0.31
CA TYR A 364 13.21 15.51 0.99
C TYR A 364 12.46 14.61 1.97
N LEU A 365 12.10 13.38 1.56
CA LEU A 365 11.46 12.41 2.44
C LEU A 365 12.27 12.19 3.73
N ALA A 366 13.59 12.09 3.60
CA ALA A 366 14.51 11.94 4.74
C ALA A 366 14.53 13.15 5.70
N SER A 367 14.13 14.33 5.23
CA SER A 367 14.13 15.58 6.01
C SER A 367 12.82 15.88 6.73
N GLN A 368 11.75 15.10 6.47
CA GLN A 368 10.41 15.40 6.97
C GLN A 368 10.26 15.18 8.47
N THR A 369 10.99 14.22 9.02
CA THR A 369 10.84 13.77 10.41
C THR A 369 12.03 12.92 10.83
N ASP A 370 12.23 12.79 12.14
CA ASP A 370 13.21 11.88 12.75
C ASP A 370 12.73 10.41 12.79
N PHE A 371 11.45 10.15 12.49
CA PHE A 371 10.97 8.79 12.28
C PHE A 371 11.53 8.23 10.96
N PRO A 372 11.78 6.91 10.89
CA PRO A 372 12.19 6.31 9.64
C PRO A 372 11.05 6.42 8.62
N VAL A 373 11.42 6.75 7.38
CA VAL A 373 10.52 6.74 6.22
C VAL A 373 10.92 5.57 5.32
N PHE A 374 9.96 4.86 4.77
CA PHE A 374 10.14 3.78 3.81
C PHE A 374 9.25 4.06 2.60
N VAL A 375 9.78 3.89 1.39
CA VAL A 375 8.96 4.05 0.17
C VAL A 375 8.27 2.72 -0.14
N GLY A 376 7.12 2.44 0.49
CA GLY A 376 6.49 1.12 0.40
C GLY A 376 5.89 0.79 -0.95
N GLU A 377 5.69 1.80 -1.79
CA GLU A 377 5.27 1.61 -3.18
C GLU A 377 5.93 2.61 -4.13
N TRP A 378 6.45 2.09 -5.24
CA TRP A 378 7.01 2.85 -6.38
C TRP A 378 7.10 1.97 -7.62
N SER A 379 7.15 2.56 -8.83
CA SER A 379 7.29 1.82 -10.10
C SER A 379 8.16 2.59 -11.11
N LEU A 380 8.32 2.06 -12.34
CA LEU A 380 9.09 2.72 -13.39
C LEU A 380 8.25 3.58 -14.34
N GLN A 381 6.92 3.53 -14.26
CA GLN A 381 6.08 4.29 -15.18
C GLN A 381 6.13 5.79 -14.83
N THR A 382 6.45 6.60 -15.82
CA THR A 382 6.30 8.06 -15.78
C THR A 382 5.07 8.50 -16.57
N MET A 383 4.63 9.73 -16.39
CA MET A 383 3.45 10.25 -17.08
C MET A 383 3.65 10.31 -18.60
N TYR A 384 4.86 10.71 -19.04
CA TYR A 384 5.15 10.94 -20.46
C TYR A 384 6.46 10.28 -20.94
N ASN A 385 6.49 9.95 -22.23
CA ASN A 385 7.63 9.46 -23.00
C ASN A 385 8.36 8.27 -22.38
N ASN A 386 7.65 7.27 -21.87
CA ASN A 386 8.28 6.08 -21.31
C ASN A 386 9.15 5.38 -22.38
N THR A 387 10.36 4.95 -22.01
CA THR A 387 11.28 4.25 -22.91
C THR A 387 11.82 2.99 -22.27
N PHE A 388 12.03 1.94 -23.07
CA PHE A 388 12.61 0.69 -22.58
C PHE A 388 14.07 0.86 -22.18
N THR A 389 14.82 1.70 -22.88
CA THR A 389 16.24 1.97 -22.63
C THR A 389 16.47 2.73 -21.31
N GLY A 390 15.55 3.62 -20.92
CA GLY A 390 15.65 4.40 -19.68
C GLY A 390 15.37 3.61 -18.40
N ARG A 391 14.68 2.46 -18.49
CA ARG A 391 14.20 1.71 -17.31
C ARG A 391 15.31 1.30 -16.35
N LYS A 392 16.48 0.90 -16.86
CA LYS A 392 17.59 0.46 -16.01
C LYS A 392 18.14 1.60 -15.16
N ALA A 393 18.44 2.73 -15.80
CA ALA A 393 18.92 3.91 -15.11
C ALA A 393 17.91 4.42 -14.08
N LEU A 394 16.62 4.40 -14.43
CA LEU A 394 15.55 4.80 -13.51
C LEU A 394 15.41 3.85 -12.31
N PHE A 395 15.40 2.54 -12.55
CA PHE A 395 15.31 1.56 -11.48
C PHE A 395 16.51 1.66 -10.53
N ASP A 396 17.72 1.73 -11.08
CA ASP A 396 18.93 1.81 -10.27
C ASP A 396 18.99 3.12 -9.48
N THR A 397 18.57 4.25 -10.09
CA THR A 397 18.47 5.55 -9.41
C THR A 397 17.45 5.53 -8.27
N GLN A 398 16.25 5.00 -8.49
CA GLN A 398 15.23 4.85 -7.44
C GLN A 398 15.72 3.95 -6.32
N ARG A 399 16.19 2.74 -6.65
CA ARG A 399 16.71 1.79 -5.65
C ARG A 399 17.86 2.38 -4.83
N TYR A 400 18.77 3.11 -5.46
CA TYR A 400 19.85 3.80 -4.77
C TYR A 400 19.29 4.90 -3.85
N ALA A 401 18.52 5.85 -4.39
CA ALA A 401 18.01 7.01 -3.66
C ALA A 401 17.19 6.59 -2.42
N TRP A 402 16.29 5.62 -2.58
CA TRP A 402 15.50 5.11 -1.44
C TRP A 402 16.38 4.47 -0.36
N SER A 403 17.46 3.79 -0.76
CA SER A 403 18.36 3.12 0.18
C SER A 403 19.34 4.08 0.86
N GLN A 404 19.78 5.13 0.16
CA GLN A 404 20.70 6.10 0.73
C GLN A 404 19.98 7.03 1.71
N TYR A 405 18.90 7.68 1.25
CA TYR A 405 18.31 8.78 2.00
C TYR A 405 17.28 8.30 3.03
N VAL A 406 16.51 7.26 2.73
CA VAL A 406 15.44 6.76 3.61
C VAL A 406 15.68 5.28 3.95
N ALA A 407 14.71 4.58 4.56
CA ALA A 407 14.87 3.19 5.01
C ALA A 407 14.81 2.16 3.87
N GLY A 408 14.90 2.59 2.61
CA GLY A 408 14.71 1.76 1.43
C GLY A 408 13.33 1.93 0.79
N GLY A 409 12.99 1.01 -0.12
CA GLY A 409 11.69 1.02 -0.78
C GLY A 409 11.27 -0.35 -1.30
N SER A 410 9.98 -0.51 -1.63
CA SER A 410 9.39 -1.73 -2.18
C SER A 410 8.68 -1.47 -3.49
N PHE A 411 9.20 -2.09 -4.55
CA PHE A 411 8.69 -1.92 -5.90
C PHE A 411 7.29 -2.52 -6.05
N TRP A 412 6.37 -1.80 -6.67
CA TRP A 412 5.05 -2.28 -7.06
C TRP A 412 5.08 -2.71 -8.53
N THR A 413 4.96 -4.00 -8.87
CA THR A 413 4.75 -5.20 -8.04
C THR A 413 5.61 -6.37 -8.56
N ALA A 414 5.71 -7.48 -7.83
CA ALA A 414 6.51 -8.64 -8.21
C ALA A 414 6.12 -9.19 -9.58
N VAL A 415 4.82 -9.41 -9.81
CA VAL A 415 4.28 -9.95 -11.06
C VAL A 415 3.10 -9.09 -11.51
N SER A 416 3.13 -8.64 -12.76
CA SER A 416 2.00 -8.00 -13.40
C SER A 416 1.84 -8.48 -14.84
N TYR A 417 0.60 -8.72 -15.24
CA TYR A 417 0.18 -9.02 -16.61
C TYR A 417 -0.64 -7.87 -17.23
N SER A 418 -0.45 -6.64 -16.74
CA SER A 418 -1.18 -5.47 -17.23
C SER A 418 -0.98 -5.28 -18.74
N THR A 419 -2.08 -5.01 -19.44
CA THR A 419 -2.09 -4.79 -20.89
C THR A 419 -2.30 -3.32 -21.26
N ALA A 420 -2.51 -2.45 -20.27
CA ALA A 420 -2.77 -1.04 -20.49
C ALA A 420 -1.56 -0.36 -21.14
N LYS A 421 -1.82 0.43 -22.19
CA LYS A 421 -0.77 1.22 -22.86
C LYS A 421 -0.26 2.32 -21.93
N VAL A 422 1.04 2.57 -22.01
CA VAL A 422 1.67 3.76 -21.42
C VAL A 422 1.92 4.79 -22.51
N ASP A 423 2.08 6.05 -22.12
CA ASP A 423 2.60 7.07 -23.03
C ASP A 423 4.08 6.76 -23.35
N GLY A 424 4.40 6.52 -24.61
CA GLY A 424 5.71 6.05 -25.06
C GLY A 424 5.73 4.56 -25.46
N GLU A 425 6.78 3.84 -25.06
CA GLU A 425 7.04 2.46 -25.50
C GLU A 425 6.37 1.43 -24.59
N GLY A 426 5.55 0.53 -25.16
CA GLY A 426 5.07 -0.68 -24.48
C GLY A 426 3.73 -0.54 -23.74
N THR A 427 3.59 -1.30 -22.66
CA THR A 427 2.44 -1.39 -21.76
C THR A 427 2.91 -1.32 -20.31
N GLN A 428 1.98 -1.20 -19.37
CA GLN A 428 2.30 -1.18 -17.94
C GLN A 428 3.09 -2.43 -17.49
N ARG A 429 2.90 -3.61 -18.11
CA ARG A 429 3.69 -4.80 -17.75
C ARG A 429 5.20 -4.53 -17.80
N GLU A 430 5.68 -3.79 -18.80
CA GLU A 430 7.11 -3.50 -18.95
C GLU A 430 7.68 -2.51 -17.92
N TYR A 431 6.83 -1.88 -17.09
CA TYR A 431 7.23 -0.87 -16.08
C TYR A 431 6.79 -1.21 -14.65
N TRP A 432 5.94 -2.24 -14.48
CA TRP A 432 5.33 -2.61 -13.21
C TRP A 432 5.54 -4.09 -12.82
N SER A 433 6.10 -4.93 -13.70
CA SER A 433 6.40 -6.34 -13.41
C SER A 433 7.87 -6.53 -13.05
N TYR A 434 8.17 -6.68 -11.76
CA TYR A 434 9.54 -6.89 -11.27
C TYR A 434 10.18 -8.12 -11.93
N ILE A 435 9.46 -9.24 -12.01
CA ILE A 435 9.99 -10.48 -12.61
C ILE A 435 10.30 -10.30 -14.09
N ASP A 436 9.46 -9.61 -14.87
CA ASP A 436 9.77 -9.36 -16.28
C ASP A 436 10.98 -8.44 -16.44
N LEU A 437 11.13 -7.44 -15.55
CA LEU A 437 12.30 -6.57 -15.52
C LEU A 437 13.60 -7.31 -15.16
N ILE A 438 13.54 -8.33 -14.28
CA ILE A 438 14.67 -9.24 -14.02
C ILE A 438 15.00 -10.03 -15.28
N ASN A 439 13.99 -10.66 -15.91
CA ASN A 439 14.18 -11.50 -17.10
C ASN A 439 14.75 -10.72 -18.29
N GLN A 440 14.46 -9.42 -18.36
CA GLN A 440 14.97 -8.51 -19.39
C GLN A 440 16.33 -7.89 -19.04
N GLY A 441 16.93 -8.25 -17.90
CA GLY A 441 18.23 -7.73 -17.45
C GLY A 441 18.22 -6.27 -17.01
N VAL A 442 17.03 -5.68 -16.81
CA VAL A 442 16.88 -4.31 -16.28
C VAL A 442 17.24 -4.30 -14.80
N ILE A 443 16.64 -5.22 -14.04
CA ILE A 443 16.91 -5.37 -12.62
C ILE A 443 17.96 -6.43 -12.40
N THR A 444 19.08 -6.02 -11.82
CA THR A 444 20.21 -6.87 -11.51
C THR A 444 20.53 -6.81 -10.02
N ARG A 445 21.24 -7.81 -9.50
CA ARG A 445 21.67 -7.82 -8.10
C ARG A 445 22.45 -6.57 -7.70
N ALA A 446 23.30 -6.08 -8.59
CA ALA A 446 24.12 -4.91 -8.34
C ALA A 446 23.42 -3.62 -8.81
N THR A 447 23.58 -2.55 -8.03
CA THR A 447 23.20 -1.17 -8.39
C THR A 447 24.48 -0.43 -8.77
N ASN A 448 25.02 -0.73 -9.95
CA ASN A 448 26.35 -0.26 -10.33
C ASN A 448 26.36 1.17 -10.86
N ALA A 449 25.21 1.78 -11.05
CA ALA A 449 25.07 3.01 -11.80
C ALA A 449 23.76 3.70 -11.42
N SER A 450 23.84 4.88 -10.81
CA SER A 450 22.67 5.72 -10.56
C SER A 450 22.98 7.19 -10.88
N TYR A 451 21.91 8.00 -11.06
CA TYR A 451 22.04 9.42 -11.37
C TYR A 451 22.55 10.25 -10.19
N CYS A 452 21.99 10.02 -8.99
CA CYS A 452 22.70 10.26 -7.74
C CYS A 452 23.55 9.02 -7.40
#